data_AF-A0A1M6QI44-F1
#
_entry.id   AF-A0A1M6QI44-F1
#
_cell.length_a   1.000
_cell.length_b   1.000
_cell.length_c   1.000
_cell.angle_alpha   90.00
_cell.angle_beta   90.00
_cell.angle_gamma   90.00
#
_symmetry.space_group_name_H-M   'P 1'
#
loop_
_entity.id
_entity.type
_entity.pdbx_description
1 polymer ?
#
loop_
_entity_poly.entity_id
_entity_poly.type
_entity_poly.pdbx_seq_one_letter_code
_entity_poly.pdbx_strand_id
1 'polypeptide(L)'
;MKFYFLVLFIILLQSILLVGIFPSVLYVPNFLFIMLFVKAIQNGDILSKAFISSLLLDILYDTLGWVTSSHMLSLFLLKLFRSRFDIASKLSVVILGSFFILLEFLIRFLLFRIKYYYPFHTGWFMFMYLLDFVYLVYMSRKV
;
A
#
# COMPACT_ATOMS: atom_id res chain seq x y z
N MET A 1 7.79 -5.21 -18.86
CA MET A 1 8.92 -5.98 -18.29
C MET A 1 9.43 -5.37 -16.97
N LYS A 2 10.14 -4.24 -16.97
CA LYS A 2 10.76 -3.66 -15.74
C LYS A 2 9.81 -3.47 -14.54
N PHE A 3 8.57 -3.03 -14.79
CA PHE A 3 7.55 -2.87 -13.74
C PHE A 3 7.23 -4.18 -13.01
N TYR A 4 6.99 -5.27 -13.76
CA TYR A 4 6.61 -6.56 -13.18
C TYR A 4 7.74 -7.20 -12.37
N PHE A 5 9.00 -7.07 -12.81
CA PHE A 5 10.15 -7.51 -12.02
C PHE A 5 10.27 -6.74 -10.70
N LEU A 6 10.03 -5.43 -10.73
CA LEU A 6 10.10 -4.61 -9.53
C LEU A 6 8.94 -4.91 -8.56
N VAL A 7 7.73 -5.11 -9.09
CA VAL A 7 6.57 -5.60 -8.33
C VAL A 7 6.90 -6.94 -7.66
N LEU A 8 7.42 -7.90 -8.41
CA LEU A 8 7.75 -9.22 -7.91
C LEU A 8 8.83 -9.16 -6.83
N PHE A 9 9.87 -8.35 -7.04
CA PHE A 9 10.90 -8.11 -6.04
C PHE A 9 10.33 -7.54 -4.73
N ILE A 10 9.46 -6.51 -4.83
CA ILE A 10 8.81 -5.90 -3.66
C ILE A 10 7.95 -6.93 -2.93
N ILE A 11 7.13 -7.68 -3.67
CA ILE A 11 6.26 -8.70 -3.10
C ILE A 11 7.07 -9.75 -2.34
N LEU A 12 8.15 -10.28 -2.94
CA LEU A 12 9.01 -11.26 -2.29
C LEU A 12 9.72 -10.70 -1.05
N LEU A 13 10.21 -9.46 -1.13
CA LEU A 13 10.84 -8.79 0.00
C LEU A 13 9.83 -8.62 1.16
N GLN A 14 8.59 -8.23 0.83
CA GLN A 14 7.54 -8.07 1.81
C GLN A 14 7.04 -9.40 2.39
N SER A 15 6.91 -10.45 1.58
CA SER A 15 6.39 -11.77 2.00
C SER A 15 7.37 -12.66 2.72
N ILE A 16 8.65 -12.60 2.35
CA ILE A 16 9.66 -13.48 2.92
C ILE A 16 10.37 -12.79 4.09
N LEU A 17 10.82 -11.55 3.89
CA LEU A 17 11.68 -10.88 4.88
C LEU A 17 10.87 -10.11 5.91
N LEU A 18 9.97 -9.22 5.46
CA LEU A 18 9.29 -8.32 6.40
C LEU A 18 8.25 -9.02 7.26
N VAL A 19 7.53 -10.02 6.74
CA VAL A 19 6.62 -10.84 7.57
C VAL A 19 7.35 -11.52 8.72
N GLY A 20 8.61 -11.94 8.52
CA GLY A 20 9.41 -12.55 9.57
C GLY A 20 9.91 -11.58 10.64
N ILE A 21 9.91 -10.27 10.37
CA ILE A 21 10.40 -9.23 11.29
C ILE A 21 9.25 -8.63 12.11
N PHE A 22 8.08 -8.50 11.50
CA PHE A 22 6.92 -7.85 12.12
C PHE A 22 6.05 -8.86 12.86
N PRO A 23 5.41 -8.46 13.98
CA PRO A 23 4.61 -9.37 14.81
C PRO A 23 3.31 -9.82 14.13
N SER A 24 2.87 -9.12 13.09
CA SER A 24 1.67 -9.43 12.32
C SER A 24 1.76 -8.80 10.93
N VAL A 25 1.14 -9.45 9.94
CA VAL A 25 0.99 -8.96 8.57
C VAL A 25 0.36 -7.56 8.51
N LEU A 26 -0.48 -7.23 9.50
CA LEU A 26 -1.09 -5.90 9.62
C LEU A 26 -0.06 -4.77 9.72
N TYR A 27 1.08 -5.02 10.38
CA TYR A 27 2.13 -4.02 10.61
C TYR A 27 3.25 -4.11 9.57
N VAL A 28 3.15 -4.97 8.56
CA VAL A 28 4.15 -5.02 7.50
C VAL A 28 4.00 -3.76 6.62
N PRO A 29 5.09 -2.97 6.42
CA PRO A 29 5.09 -1.80 5.53
C PRO A 29 4.58 -2.16 4.15
N ASN A 30 3.74 -1.30 3.57
CA ASN A 30 3.04 -1.56 2.33
C ASN A 30 3.71 -0.90 1.11
N PHE A 31 4.93 -1.35 0.82
CA PHE A 31 5.71 -0.86 -0.32
C PHE A 31 5.04 -1.11 -1.67
N LEU A 32 4.35 -2.24 -1.83
CA LEU A 32 3.57 -2.52 -3.03
C LEU A 32 2.50 -1.43 -3.24
N PHE A 33 1.71 -1.12 -2.22
CA PHE A 33 0.68 -0.09 -2.30
C PHE A 33 1.26 1.27 -2.69
N ILE A 34 2.35 1.70 -2.05
CA ILE A 34 2.99 3.00 -2.33
C ILE A 34 3.46 3.07 -3.79
N MET A 35 4.09 2.01 -4.28
CA MET A 35 4.52 1.97 -5.68
C MET A 35 3.33 2.03 -6.63
N LEU A 36 2.25 1.28 -6.36
CA LEU A 36 1.03 1.32 -7.17
C LEU A 36 0.41 2.73 -7.12
N PHE A 37 0.28 3.33 -5.94
CA PHE A 37 -0.22 4.68 -5.75
C PHE A 37 0.53 5.71 -6.61
N VAL A 38 1.87 5.75 -6.51
CA VAL A 38 2.70 6.68 -7.30
C VAL A 38 2.54 6.41 -8.80
N LYS A 39 2.44 5.14 -9.21
CA LYS A 39 2.23 4.77 -10.61
C LYS A 39 0.85 5.12 -11.13
N ALA A 40 -0.19 5.06 -10.29
CA ALA A 40 -1.53 5.53 -10.65
C ALA A 40 -1.55 7.04 -10.88
N ILE A 41 -0.81 7.81 -10.06
CA ILE A 41 -0.66 9.24 -10.28
C ILE A 41 0.01 9.52 -11.64
N GLN A 42 1.14 8.85 -11.92
CA GLN A 42 1.91 9.07 -13.15
C GLN A 42 1.18 8.63 -14.43
N ASN A 43 0.63 7.42 -14.43
CA ASN A 43 0.16 6.76 -15.66
C ASN A 43 -1.37 6.64 -15.76
N GLY A 44 -2.11 7.07 -14.72
CA GLY A 44 -3.57 6.95 -14.69
C GLY A 44 -4.03 5.55 -14.37
N ASP A 45 -4.31 4.75 -15.40
CA ASP A 45 -4.95 3.44 -15.20
C ASP A 45 -3.94 2.32 -14.96
N ILE A 46 -3.94 1.83 -13.72
CA ILE A 46 -3.16 0.67 -13.29
C ILE A 46 -4.01 -0.35 -12.54
N LEU A 47 -5.34 -0.24 -12.56
CA LEU A 47 -6.23 -1.06 -11.71
C LEU A 47 -6.03 -2.55 -11.93
N SER A 48 -5.94 -3.00 -13.19
CA SER A 48 -5.69 -4.42 -13.51
C SER A 48 -4.34 -4.93 -12.98
N LYS A 49 -3.28 -4.11 -13.11
CA LYS A 49 -1.95 -4.43 -12.60
C LYS A 49 -1.93 -4.46 -11.07
N ALA A 50 -2.62 -3.51 -10.45
CA ALA A 50 -2.78 -3.43 -9.02
C ALA A 50 -3.56 -4.64 -8.49
N PHE A 51 -4.61 -5.08 -9.18
CA PHE A 51 -5.38 -6.26 -8.80
C PHE A 51 -4.51 -7.51 -8.79
N ILE A 52 -3.82 -7.81 -9.90
CA ILE A 52 -2.97 -9.01 -10.03
C ILE A 52 -1.86 -9.02 -8.97
N SER A 53 -1.19 -7.88 -8.77
CA SER A 53 -0.08 -7.78 -7.82
C SER A 53 -0.53 -7.89 -6.36
N SER A 54 -1.67 -7.29 -6.01
CA SER A 54 -2.23 -7.38 -4.66
C SER A 54 -2.77 -8.77 -4.35
N LEU A 55 -3.36 -9.43 -5.35
CA LEU A 55 -3.85 -10.81 -5.23
C LEU A 55 -2.70 -11.78 -5.01
N LEU A 56 -1.58 -11.59 -5.73
CA LEU A 56 -0.37 -12.37 -5.48
C LEU A 56 0.14 -12.19 -4.05
N LEU A 57 0.12 -10.95 -3.54
CA LEU A 57 0.52 -10.67 -2.16
C LEU A 57 -0.43 -11.31 -1.14
N ASP A 58 -1.74 -11.31 -1.41
CA ASP A 58 -2.72 -12.01 -0.57
C ASP A 58 -2.48 -13.52 -0.52
N ILE A 59 -2.12 -14.15 -1.64
CA ILE A 59 -1.78 -15.59 -1.69
C ILE A 59 -0.57 -15.88 -0.81
N LEU A 60 0.47 -15.03 -0.87
CA LEU A 60 1.69 -15.23 -0.11
C LEU A 60 1.54 -14.93 1.39
N TYR A 61 0.62 -14.04 1.74
CA TYR A 61 0.30 -13.70 3.13
C TYR A 61 -0.78 -14.58 3.76
N ASP A 62 -1.47 -15.40 2.96
CA ASP A 62 -2.68 -16.12 3.35
C ASP A 62 -3.78 -15.20 3.93
N THR A 63 -3.91 -14.00 3.35
CA THR A 63 -4.85 -12.95 3.81
C THR A 63 -6.18 -12.94 3.07
N LEU A 64 -6.41 -13.91 2.16
CA LEU A 64 -7.70 -14.16 1.48
C LEU A 64 -8.43 -12.91 0.96
N GLY A 65 -7.70 -11.99 0.31
CA GLY A 65 -8.28 -10.83 -0.38
C GLY A 65 -8.30 -9.53 0.44
N TRP A 66 -7.76 -9.51 1.65
CA TRP A 66 -7.71 -8.28 2.46
C TRP A 66 -6.81 -7.21 1.86
N VAL A 67 -5.64 -7.58 1.35
CA VAL A 67 -4.72 -6.65 0.72
C VAL A 67 -5.27 -6.17 -0.62
N THR A 68 -5.85 -7.07 -1.39
CA THR A 68 -6.46 -6.72 -2.69
C THR A 68 -7.62 -5.76 -2.49
N SER A 69 -8.53 -6.05 -1.56
CA SER A 69 -9.69 -5.19 -1.30
C SER A 69 -9.28 -3.80 -0.81
N SER A 70 -8.32 -3.69 0.12
CA SER A 70 -7.82 -2.40 0.61
C SER A 70 -7.13 -1.59 -0.48
N HIS A 71 -6.29 -2.23 -1.31
CA HIS A 71 -5.59 -1.58 -2.42
C HIS A 71 -6.57 -1.11 -3.49
N MET A 72 -7.53 -1.96 -3.88
CA MET A 72 -8.52 -1.62 -4.91
C MET A 72 -9.39 -0.45 -4.46
N LEU A 73 -9.88 -0.48 -3.22
CA LEU A 73 -10.70 0.60 -2.66
C LEU A 73 -9.91 1.92 -2.62
N SER A 74 -8.67 1.87 -2.14
CA SER A 74 -7.81 3.05 -2.06
C SER A 74 -7.49 3.63 -3.45
N LEU A 75 -7.17 2.80 -4.43
CA LEU A 75 -6.91 3.26 -5.80
C LEU A 75 -8.19 3.77 -6.50
N PHE A 76 -9.34 3.19 -6.20
CA PHE A 76 -10.63 3.68 -6.68
C PHE A 76 -10.92 5.08 -6.12
N LEU A 77 -10.74 5.28 -4.81
CA LEU A 77 -10.87 6.59 -4.18
C LEU A 77 -9.88 7.60 -4.78
N LEU A 78 -8.62 7.21 -5.00
CA LEU A 78 -7.64 8.06 -5.68
C LEU A 78 -8.13 8.50 -7.07
N LYS A 79 -8.70 7.58 -7.85
CA LYS A 79 -9.28 7.89 -9.17
C LYS A 79 -10.43 8.89 -9.06
N LEU A 80 -11.28 8.77 -8.04
CA LEU A 80 -12.34 9.75 -7.76
C LEU A 80 -11.76 11.11 -7.39
N PHE A 81 -10.77 11.17 -6.49
CA PHE A 81 -10.11 12.42 -6.10
C PHE A 81 -9.47 13.13 -7.30
N ARG A 82 -8.76 12.38 -8.15
CA ARG A 82 -8.10 12.92 -9.34
C ARG A 82 -9.07 13.46 -10.39
N SER A 83 -10.34 13.05 -10.36
CA SER A 83 -11.37 13.63 -11.23
C SER A 83 -11.79 15.04 -10.82
N ARG A 84 -11.43 15.48 -9.61
CA ARG A 84 -11.81 16.78 -9.03
C ARG A 84 -10.61 17.67 -8.71
N PHE A 85 -9.43 17.11 -8.50
CA PHE A 85 -8.24 17.84 -8.05
C PHE A 85 -7.00 17.47 -8.87
N ASP A 86 -6.25 18.48 -9.29
CA ASP A 86 -4.95 18.29 -9.96
C ASP A 86 -3.84 18.07 -8.94
N ILE A 87 -3.14 16.94 -9.10
CA ILE A 87 -1.98 16.57 -8.28
C ILE A 87 -0.73 16.94 -9.07
N ALA A 88 -0.27 18.19 -8.92
CA ALA A 88 0.83 18.72 -9.73
C ALA A 88 2.18 18.81 -9.00
N SER A 89 2.22 18.72 -7.66
CA SER A 89 3.45 18.93 -6.89
C SER A 89 3.89 17.69 -6.13
N LYS A 90 5.20 17.53 -5.95
CA LYS A 90 5.76 16.48 -5.09
C LYS A 90 5.17 16.52 -3.67
N LEU A 91 4.95 17.73 -3.14
CA LEU A 91 4.36 17.91 -1.82
C LEU A 91 2.92 17.37 -1.77
N SER A 92 2.10 17.64 -2.80
CA SER A 92 0.74 17.10 -2.85
C SER A 92 0.72 15.58 -2.96
N VAL A 93 1.66 14.97 -3.71
CA VAL A 93 1.82 13.51 -3.76
C VAL A 93 2.15 12.93 -2.38
N VAL A 94 3.05 13.55 -1.63
CA VAL A 94 3.45 13.07 -0.29
C VAL A 94 2.30 13.21 0.71
N ILE A 95 1.61 14.35 0.72
CA ILE A 95 0.46 14.58 1.63
C ILE A 95 -0.66 13.58 1.31
N LEU A 96 -1.05 13.49 0.04
CA LEU A 96 -2.12 12.62 -0.39
C LEU A 96 -1.74 11.15 -0.19
N GLY A 97 -0.51 10.76 -0.52
CA GLY A 97 0.00 9.41 -0.27
C GLY A 97 0.01 9.05 1.22
N SER A 98 0.41 9.97 2.10
CA SER A 98 0.37 9.77 3.55
C SER A 98 -1.06 9.55 4.05
N PHE A 99 -2.02 10.34 3.56
CA PHE A 99 -3.44 10.15 3.84
C PHE A 99 -3.92 8.77 3.37
N PHE A 100 -3.55 8.35 2.16
CA PHE A 100 -3.94 7.04 1.63
C PHE A 100 -3.27 5.86 2.35
N ILE A 101 -2.03 5.99 2.82
CA ILE A 101 -1.38 4.97 3.66
C ILE A 101 -2.17 4.78 4.96
N LEU A 102 -2.55 5.88 5.62
CA LEU A 102 -3.34 5.83 6.85
C LEU A 102 -4.74 5.23 6.62
N LEU A 103 -5.39 5.62 5.52
CA LEU A 103 -6.70 5.11 5.13
C LEU A 103 -6.64 3.61 4.81
N GLU A 104 -5.63 3.18 4.08
CA GLU A 104 -5.41 1.79 3.70
C GLU A 104 -5.13 0.92 4.95
N PHE A 105 -4.30 1.41 5.87
CA PHE A 105 -4.08 0.77 7.17
C PHE A 105 -5.37 0.68 7.99
N LEU A 106 -6.16 1.75 8.04
CA LEU A 106 -7.44 1.76 8.75
C LEU A 106 -8.39 0.70 8.19
N ILE A 107 -8.50 0.58 6.87
CA ILE A 107 -9.33 -0.45 6.21
C ILE A 107 -8.84 -1.85 6.58
N ARG A 108 -7.53 -2.11 6.43
CA ARG A 108 -6.95 -3.42 6.81
C ARG A 108 -7.17 -3.72 8.28
N PHE A 109 -6.99 -2.75 9.16
CA PHE A 109 -7.20 -2.91 10.59
C PHE A 109 -8.65 -3.24 10.93
N LEU A 110 -9.61 -2.56 10.32
CA LEU A 110 -11.03 -2.85 10.50
C LEU A 110 -11.36 -4.27 10.03
N LEU A 111 -10.90 -4.66 8.83
CA LEU A 111 -11.09 -6.02 8.29
C LEU A 111 -10.43 -7.09 9.18
N PHE A 112 -9.21 -6.83 9.64
CA PHE A 112 -8.47 -7.73 10.53
C PHE A 112 -9.17 -7.90 11.87
N ARG A 113 -9.69 -6.81 12.44
CA ARG A 113 -10.35 -6.80 13.75
C ARG A 113 -11.68 -7.55 13.73
N ILE A 114 -12.42 -7.52 12.61
CA ILE A 114 -13.65 -8.32 12.45
C ILE A 114 -13.38 -9.81 12.66
N LYS A 115 -12.21 -10.31 12.26
CA LYS A 115 -11.87 -11.74 12.31
C LYS A 115 -11.03 -12.15 13.52
N TYR A 116 -10.03 -11.36 13.91
CA TYR A 116 -8.97 -11.81 14.83
C TYR A 116 -8.89 -11.07 16.18
N TYR A 117 -9.76 -10.08 16.45
CA TYR A 117 -9.78 -9.30 17.72
C TYR A 117 -8.38 -8.85 18.21
N TYR A 118 -7.47 -8.56 17.28
CA TYR A 118 -6.07 -8.36 17.60
C TYR A 118 -5.82 -6.96 18.18
N PRO A 119 -5.01 -6.83 19.26
CA PRO A 119 -4.77 -5.55 19.93
C PRO A 119 -3.96 -4.60 19.04
N PHE A 120 -4.31 -3.31 19.08
CA PHE A 120 -3.57 -2.28 18.36
C PHE A 120 -2.26 -1.95 19.09
N HIS A 121 -1.13 -2.10 18.40
CA HIS A 121 0.19 -1.76 18.92
C HIS A 121 0.70 -0.46 18.29
N THR A 122 0.64 0.63 19.04
CA THR A 122 1.02 1.97 18.56
C THR A 122 2.49 2.03 18.10
N GLY A 123 3.42 1.38 18.80
CA GLY A 123 4.83 1.39 18.43
C GLY A 123 5.10 0.76 17.05
N TRP A 124 4.51 -0.41 16.80
CA TRP A 124 4.62 -1.10 15.51
C TRP A 124 3.94 -0.34 14.38
N PHE A 125 2.78 0.27 14.67
CA PHE A 125 2.12 1.16 13.72
C PHE A 125 3.00 2.35 13.33
N MET A 126 3.60 3.05 14.31
CA MET A 126 4.47 4.20 14.04
C MET A 126 5.72 3.80 13.25
N PHE A 127 6.33 2.66 13.58
CA PHE A 127 7.50 2.17 12.86
C PHE A 127 7.16 1.79 11.41
N MET A 128 6.07 1.06 11.21
CA MET A 128 5.56 0.72 9.89
C MET A 128 5.28 1.99 9.06
N TYR A 129 4.54 2.93 9.64
CA TYR A 129 4.18 4.18 8.98
C TYR A 129 5.42 5.01 8.61
N LEU A 130 6.45 5.03 9.47
CA LEU A 130 7.70 5.73 9.18
C LEU A 130 8.42 5.11 7.96
N LEU A 131 8.48 3.77 7.87
CA LEU A 131 9.06 3.09 6.71
C LEU A 131 8.28 3.38 5.44
N ASP A 132 6.95 3.33 5.50
CA ASP A 132 6.07 3.66 4.40
C ASP A 132 6.22 5.12 3.97
N PHE A 133 6.31 6.04 4.92
CA PHE A 133 6.53 7.46 4.66
C PHE A 133 7.88 7.72 3.98
N VAL A 134 8.97 7.13 4.48
CA VAL A 134 10.30 7.25 3.87
C VAL A 134 10.29 6.71 2.44
N TYR A 135 9.65 5.57 2.22
CA TYR A 135 9.54 4.98 0.89
C TYR A 135 8.67 5.82 -0.06
N LEU A 136 7.58 6.40 0.43
CA LEU A 136 6.75 7.35 -0.32
C LEU A 136 7.54 8.59 -0.73
N VAL A 137 8.31 9.19 0.19
CA VAL A 137 9.16 10.35 -0.10
C VAL A 137 10.24 10.01 -1.14
N TYR A 138 10.78 8.78 -1.10
CA TYR A 138 11.72 8.30 -2.11
C TYR A 138 11.05 8.16 -3.49
N MET A 139 9.89 7.52 -3.55
CA MET A 139 9.16 7.27 -4.80
C MET A 139 8.59 8.55 -5.42
N SER A 140 8.17 9.52 -4.60
CA SER A 140 7.64 10.80 -5.06
C SER A 140 8.68 11.70 -5.73
N ARG A 141 9.98 11.42 -5.59
CA ARG A 141 11.04 12.14 -6.34
C ARG A 141 10.92 11.98 -7.85
N LYS A 142 10.17 10.98 -8.32
CA LYS A 142 10.01 10.65 -9.74
C LYS A 142 8.71 11.21 -10.34
N VAL A 143 7.92 11.95 -9.56
CA VAL A 143 6.70 12.65 -10.00
C VAL A 143 7.03 14.13 -10.10
#